data_AF-A0A7S1FPN3-F1
#
_entry.id   AF-A0A7S1FPN3-F1
#
_cell.length_a   1.000
_cell.length_b   1.000
_cell.length_c   1.000
_cell.angle_alpha   90.00
_cell.angle_beta   90.00
_cell.angle_gamma   90.00
#
_symmetry.space_group_name_H-M   'P 1'
#
loop_
_entity.id
_entity.type
_entity.pdbx_description
1 polymer ?
#
loop_
_entity_poly.entity_id
_entity_poly.type
_entity_poly.pdbx_seq_one_letter_code
_entity_poly.pdbx_strand_id
1 'polypeptide(L)'
;MTTVAECLPLARKACDYLTASPDPYHAVNNAATKLRVAGFECLQARKPFAGKMRPGGKYYYTQDDTAIVAFTIGTQLDVDRPYGFKIIAGHTDSPNLRVKPRSKRTSAGECVQLAVECYGGGLWHTWFDRDLDERAAFRVNKEDHLQPIIGTKSVLEEEAKEQLQDGWTEFQEPELLSLISAELGVEAKCIVDFDLCLFDMQPAAIAGIKSEFVHSGRLDNLATW
;
A
#
# COMPACT_ATOMS: atom_id res chain seq x y z
N MET A 1 -26.32 24.13 0.83
CA MET A 1 -25.88 22.74 1.06
C MET A 1 -25.19 22.27 -0.20
N THR A 2 -24.00 21.69 -0.09
CA THR A 2 -23.31 21.09 -1.24
C THR A 2 -24.11 19.89 -1.73
N THR A 3 -24.30 19.79 -3.04
CA THR A 3 -25.01 18.69 -3.70
C THR A 3 -24.07 17.53 -4.04
N VAL A 4 -24.63 16.34 -4.25
CA VAL A 4 -23.84 15.18 -4.73
C VAL A 4 -23.11 15.52 -6.03
N ALA A 5 -23.80 16.16 -6.97
CA ALA A 5 -23.23 16.54 -8.27
C ALA A 5 -21.99 17.44 -8.14
N GLU A 6 -21.98 18.37 -7.18
CA GLU A 6 -20.84 19.24 -6.90
C GLU A 6 -19.65 18.47 -6.29
N CYS A 7 -19.91 17.40 -5.53
CA CYS A 7 -18.87 16.57 -4.91
C CYS A 7 -18.30 15.50 -5.87
N LEU A 8 -19.03 15.09 -6.91
CA LEU A 8 -18.62 14.00 -7.80
C LEU A 8 -17.21 14.13 -8.39
N PRO A 9 -16.75 15.31 -8.85
CA PRO A 9 -15.39 15.45 -9.36
C PRO A 9 -14.32 15.18 -8.31
N LEU A 10 -14.55 15.56 -7.05
CA LEU A 10 -13.64 15.26 -5.94
C LEU A 10 -13.68 13.78 -5.59
N ALA A 11 -14.87 13.19 -5.50
CA ALA A 11 -15.05 11.79 -5.20
C ALA A 11 -14.37 10.87 -6.24
N ARG A 12 -14.44 11.22 -7.53
CA ARG A 12 -13.72 10.49 -8.61
C ARG A 12 -12.21 10.58 -8.44
N LYS A 13 -11.67 11.77 -8.16
CA LYS A 13 -10.24 11.93 -7.88
C LYS A 13 -9.78 11.12 -6.65
N ALA A 14 -10.63 11.01 -5.64
CA ALA A 14 -10.38 10.16 -4.48
C ALA A 14 -10.37 8.67 -4.88
N CYS A 15 -11.32 8.22 -5.70
CA CYS A 15 -11.32 6.85 -6.24
C CYS A 15 -10.05 6.55 -7.05
N ASP A 16 -9.61 7.48 -7.91
CA ASP A 16 -8.39 7.33 -8.69
C ASP A 16 -7.16 7.18 -7.77
N TYR A 17 -7.09 7.99 -6.70
CA TYR A 17 -6.00 7.91 -5.73
C TYR A 17 -6.02 6.60 -4.92
N LEU A 18 -7.19 6.16 -4.45
CA LEU A 18 -7.37 4.91 -3.70
C LEU A 18 -7.05 3.67 -4.55
N THR A 19 -7.40 3.70 -5.83
CA THR A 19 -7.10 2.63 -6.79
C THR A 19 -5.60 2.58 -7.07
N ALA A 20 -4.95 3.73 -7.25
CA ALA A 20 -3.52 3.81 -7.49
C ALA A 20 -2.65 3.56 -6.24
N SER A 21 -3.26 3.49 -5.04
CA SER A 21 -2.56 3.38 -3.75
C SER A 21 -2.95 2.08 -3.02
N PRO A 22 -2.51 0.90 -3.51
CA PRO A 22 -2.81 -0.39 -2.89
C PRO A 22 -2.16 -0.59 -1.52
N ASP A 23 -1.04 0.09 -1.26
CA ASP A 23 -0.22 -0.04 -0.05
C ASP A 23 0.41 1.32 0.35
N PRO A 24 1.10 1.40 1.50
CA PRO A 24 1.73 2.64 1.96
C PRO A 24 2.80 3.20 1.02
N TYR A 25 3.57 2.34 0.35
CA TYR A 25 4.63 2.74 -0.57
C TYR A 25 4.05 3.47 -1.78
N HIS A 26 3.00 2.90 -2.37
CA HIS A 26 2.27 3.51 -3.48
C HIS A 26 1.52 4.77 -3.04
N ALA A 27 0.89 4.78 -1.86
CA ALA A 27 0.24 5.97 -1.31
C ALA A 27 1.23 7.14 -1.19
N VAL A 28 2.41 6.91 -0.60
CA VAL A 28 3.46 7.92 -0.47
C VAL A 28 4.01 8.35 -1.83
N ASN A 29 4.28 7.43 -2.75
CA ASN A 29 4.78 7.77 -4.08
C ASN A 29 3.76 8.63 -4.86
N ASN A 30 2.48 8.30 -4.78
CA ASN A 30 1.41 9.07 -5.41
C ASN A 30 1.24 10.46 -4.77
N ALA A 31 1.30 10.55 -3.43
CA ALA A 31 1.29 11.82 -2.71
C ALA A 31 2.50 12.70 -3.08
N ALA A 32 3.71 12.12 -3.11
CA ALA A 32 4.93 12.79 -3.53
C ALA A 32 4.81 13.30 -4.97
N THR A 33 4.21 12.52 -5.88
CA THR A 33 3.97 12.93 -7.26
C THR A 33 3.03 14.14 -7.33
N LYS A 34 1.91 14.13 -6.58
CA LYS A 34 0.99 15.28 -6.49
C LYS A 34 1.71 16.52 -5.93
N LEU A 35 2.55 16.36 -4.91
CA LEU A 35 3.33 17.45 -4.31
C LEU A 35 4.33 18.05 -5.29
N ARG A 36 5.07 17.22 -6.05
CA ARG A 36 5.99 17.68 -7.10
C ARG A 36 5.26 18.49 -8.16
N VAL A 37 4.11 18.00 -8.65
CA VAL A 37 3.27 18.72 -9.61
C VAL A 37 2.77 20.06 -9.04
N ALA A 38 2.52 20.13 -7.72
CA ALA A 38 2.13 21.35 -7.02
C ALA A 38 3.30 22.31 -6.69
N GLY A 39 4.51 21.99 -7.15
CA GLY A 39 5.72 22.80 -7.00
C GLY A 39 6.42 22.66 -5.64
N PHE A 40 6.21 21.55 -4.93
CA PHE A 40 6.98 21.24 -3.74
C PHE A 40 8.34 20.65 -4.11
N GLU A 41 9.38 21.07 -3.40
CA GLU A 41 10.75 20.57 -3.54
C GLU A 41 10.99 19.39 -2.58
N CYS A 42 11.56 18.30 -3.11
CA CYS A 42 11.89 17.12 -2.30
C CYS A 42 13.17 17.36 -1.50
N LEU A 43 13.09 17.18 -0.18
CA LEU A 43 14.20 17.19 0.74
C LEU A 43 14.62 15.76 1.11
N GLN A 44 15.90 15.57 1.37
CA GLN A 44 16.43 14.28 1.83
C GLN A 44 16.36 14.21 3.35
N ALA A 45 15.44 13.42 3.90
CA ALA A 45 15.17 13.32 5.34
C ALA A 45 16.42 13.13 6.22
N ARG A 46 17.40 12.34 5.73
CA ARG A 46 18.64 12.03 6.45
C ARG A 46 19.77 13.06 6.26
N LYS A 47 19.51 14.20 5.62
CA LYS A 47 20.48 15.28 5.45
C LYS A 47 20.01 16.58 6.10
N PRO A 48 20.93 17.41 6.60
CA PRO A 48 20.57 18.74 7.11
C PRO A 48 19.80 19.57 6.07
N PHE A 49 18.74 20.24 6.53
CA PHE A 49 17.93 21.16 5.72
C PHE A 49 18.48 22.60 5.73
N ALA A 50 19.52 22.88 6.52
CA ALA A 50 20.15 24.19 6.61
C ALA A 50 20.55 24.71 5.22
N GLY A 51 20.16 25.95 4.90
CA GLY A 51 20.42 26.58 3.61
C GLY A 51 19.57 26.11 2.43
N LYS A 52 18.71 25.10 2.60
CA LYS A 52 17.80 24.59 1.53
C LYS A 52 16.41 25.19 1.59
N MET A 53 16.05 25.73 2.75
CA MET A 53 14.73 26.25 3.04
C MET A 53 14.70 27.78 2.96
N ARG A 54 13.61 28.34 2.43
CA ARG A 54 13.39 29.79 2.32
C ARG A 54 11.95 30.18 2.69
N PRO A 55 11.71 31.41 3.16
CA PRO A 55 10.37 31.95 3.32
C PRO A 55 9.54 31.80 2.04
N GLY A 56 8.27 31.39 2.17
CA GLY A 56 7.39 31.09 1.02
C GLY A 56 7.71 29.78 0.28
N GLY A 57 8.74 29.03 0.69
CA GLY A 57 9.09 27.76 0.08
C GLY A 57 8.10 26.64 0.41
N LYS A 58 8.02 25.64 -0.48
CA LYS A 58 7.18 24.45 -0.36
C LYS A 58 8.07 23.21 -0.42
N TYR A 59 7.98 22.36 0.58
CA TYR A 59 8.92 21.25 0.73
C TYR A 59 8.20 19.98 1.18
N TYR A 60 8.74 18.84 0.79
CA TYR A 60 8.33 17.56 1.36
C TYR A 60 9.53 16.64 1.51
N TYR A 61 9.43 15.65 2.38
CA TYR A 61 10.35 14.53 2.44
C TYR A 61 9.59 13.24 2.72
N THR A 62 10.17 12.12 2.29
CA THR A 62 9.70 10.78 2.66
C THR A 62 10.63 10.18 3.70
N GLN A 63 10.09 9.32 4.55
CA GLN A 63 10.84 8.50 5.49
C GLN A 63 10.52 7.05 5.17
N ASP A 64 11.55 6.29 4.81
CA ASP A 64 11.49 4.86 4.45
C ASP A 64 10.38 4.54 3.43
N ASP A 65 10.09 5.51 2.55
CA ASP A 65 9.07 5.49 1.48
C ASP A 65 7.63 5.11 1.87
N THR A 66 7.33 5.03 3.16
CA THR A 66 6.01 4.70 3.72
C THR A 66 5.39 5.83 4.53
N ALA A 67 6.18 6.83 4.92
CA ALA A 67 5.71 8.07 5.53
C ALA A 67 6.12 9.29 4.69
N ILE A 68 5.26 10.30 4.68
CA ILE A 68 5.49 11.56 3.96
C ILE A 68 5.12 12.75 4.84
N VAL A 69 5.99 13.76 4.84
CA VAL A 69 5.73 15.05 5.49
C VAL A 69 5.88 16.15 4.45
N ALA A 70 4.82 16.94 4.26
CA ALA A 70 4.82 18.09 3.38
C ALA A 70 4.50 19.35 4.17
N PHE A 71 5.20 20.44 3.89
CA PHE A 71 5.04 21.70 4.61
C PHE A 71 5.33 22.91 3.71
N THR A 72 4.75 24.04 4.09
CA THR A 72 5.01 25.34 3.45
C THR A 72 5.50 26.31 4.50
N ILE A 73 6.51 27.11 4.16
CA ILE A 73 7.07 28.12 5.06
C ILE A 73 6.35 29.45 4.82
N GLY A 74 5.93 30.11 5.89
CA GLY A 74 5.33 31.45 5.81
C GLY A 74 6.26 32.45 5.11
N THR A 75 5.68 33.46 4.46
CA THR A 75 6.45 34.52 3.78
C THR A 75 6.96 35.59 4.75
N GLN A 76 6.27 35.77 5.88
CA GLN A 76 6.60 36.75 6.91
C GLN A 76 7.07 35.99 8.16
N LEU A 77 8.39 35.76 8.24
CA LEU A 77 9.02 35.21 9.43
C LEU A 77 9.45 36.39 10.31
N ASP A 78 8.60 36.73 11.28
CA ASP A 78 8.88 37.76 12.28
C ASP A 78 9.64 37.09 13.45
N VAL A 79 10.91 37.47 13.63
CA VAL A 79 11.78 36.92 14.68
C VAL A 79 11.37 37.37 16.08
N ASP A 80 10.56 38.43 16.20
CA ASP A 80 10.11 38.99 17.46
C ASP A 80 8.75 38.40 17.91
N ARG A 81 8.18 37.48 17.12
CA ARG A 81 6.93 36.78 17.45
C ARG A 81 7.11 35.26 17.50
N PRO A 82 6.38 34.55 18.38
CA PRO A 82 6.38 33.10 18.38
C PRO A 82 5.77 32.55 17.08
N TYR A 83 6.48 31.62 16.45
CA TYR A 83 5.98 30.88 15.30
C TYR A 83 4.91 29.86 15.71
N GLY A 84 3.93 29.64 14.84
CA GLY A 84 2.91 28.61 15.00
C GLY A 84 2.87 27.66 13.81
N PHE A 85 2.50 26.40 14.05
CA PHE A 85 2.31 25.40 13.01
C PHE A 85 0.83 25.09 12.83
N LYS A 86 0.38 25.00 11.58
CA LYS A 86 -0.93 24.45 11.22
C LYS A 86 -0.70 23.05 10.66
N ILE A 87 -1.07 22.04 11.42
CA ILE A 87 -0.76 20.64 11.11
C ILE A 87 -2.07 19.89 10.86
N ILE A 88 -2.11 19.19 9.73
CA ILE A 88 -3.11 18.16 9.42
C ILE A 88 -2.34 16.85 9.34
N ALA A 89 -2.85 15.80 9.98
CA ALA A 89 -2.20 14.50 10.02
C ALA A 89 -3.21 13.40 9.69
N GLY A 90 -2.75 12.41 8.95
CA GLY A 90 -3.40 11.13 8.70
C GLY A 90 -2.34 10.03 8.70
N HIS A 91 -2.71 8.83 8.26
CA HIS A 91 -1.77 7.74 8.04
C HIS A 91 -1.98 7.11 6.65
N THR A 92 -0.95 6.42 6.16
CA THR A 92 -0.84 5.87 4.80
C THR A 92 -1.11 4.37 4.75
N ASP A 93 -1.14 3.72 5.90
CA ASP A 93 -1.39 2.29 6.05
C ASP A 93 -2.85 1.98 6.38
N SER A 94 -3.24 0.76 6.04
CA SER A 94 -4.54 0.18 6.34
C SER A 94 -4.35 -1.29 6.70
N PRO A 95 -5.26 -1.89 7.48
CA PRO A 95 -5.19 -3.32 7.75
C PRO A 95 -5.15 -4.15 6.46
N ASN A 96 -4.19 -5.07 6.38
CA ASN A 96 -3.98 -5.92 5.21
C ASN A 96 -3.33 -7.26 5.58
N LEU A 97 -3.16 -8.14 4.59
CA LEU A 97 -2.34 -9.34 4.70
C LEU A 97 -0.96 -9.07 4.10
N ARG A 98 0.11 -9.31 4.86
CA ARG A 98 1.49 -9.18 4.37
C ARG A 98 2.09 -10.55 4.11
N VAL A 99 2.87 -10.69 3.04
CA VAL A 99 3.63 -11.92 2.80
C VAL A 99 4.70 -12.06 3.88
N LYS A 100 4.75 -13.22 4.55
CA LYS A 100 5.74 -13.45 5.61
C LYS A 100 7.15 -13.60 5.01
N PRO A 101 8.21 -13.21 5.74
CA PRO A 101 9.61 -13.43 5.32
C PRO A 101 9.97 -14.90 5.05
N ARG A 102 9.22 -15.86 5.59
CA ARG A 102 9.28 -17.28 5.20
C ARG A 102 7.91 -17.66 4.63
N SER A 103 7.74 -17.42 3.33
CA SER A 103 6.44 -17.46 2.66
C SER A 103 6.07 -18.85 2.10
N LYS A 104 7.06 -19.70 1.84
CA LYS A 104 6.87 -21.01 1.21
C LYS A 104 5.96 -21.95 2.01
N ARG A 105 5.00 -22.61 1.34
CA ARG A 105 4.09 -23.60 1.94
C ARG A 105 4.11 -24.92 1.17
N THR A 106 4.36 -26.01 1.88
CA THR A 106 4.49 -27.35 1.27
C THR A 106 3.22 -28.19 1.32
N SER A 107 2.24 -27.86 2.17
CA SER A 107 1.06 -28.68 2.45
C SER A 107 -0.20 -28.35 1.63
N ALA A 108 -0.06 -27.63 0.51
CA ALA A 108 -1.17 -27.05 -0.25
C ALA A 108 -1.74 -27.95 -1.38
N GLY A 109 -1.40 -29.25 -1.41
CA GLY A 109 -1.81 -30.15 -2.48
C GLY A 109 -1.27 -29.69 -3.84
N GLU A 110 -2.15 -29.49 -4.82
CA GLU A 110 -1.83 -29.02 -6.18
C GLU A 110 -1.77 -27.49 -6.30
N CYS A 111 -2.13 -26.75 -5.25
CA CYS A 111 -2.05 -25.29 -5.25
C CYS A 111 -0.67 -24.82 -4.76
N VAL A 112 -0.26 -23.65 -5.24
CA VAL A 112 0.86 -22.89 -4.66
C VAL A 112 0.26 -21.80 -3.79
N GLN A 113 0.60 -21.83 -2.50
CA GLN A 113 0.08 -20.91 -1.49
C GLN A 113 1.21 -20.14 -0.83
N LEU A 114 0.92 -18.91 -0.38
CA LEU A 114 1.87 -18.11 0.40
C LEU A 114 1.45 -18.03 1.86
N ALA A 115 2.43 -18.08 2.76
CA ALA A 115 2.24 -17.71 4.14
C ALA A 115 2.10 -16.19 4.25
N VAL A 116 1.03 -15.74 4.89
CA VAL A 116 0.78 -14.31 5.15
C VAL A 116 0.56 -14.06 6.63
N GLU A 117 0.74 -12.82 7.05
CA GLU A 117 0.43 -12.32 8.39
C GLU A 117 -0.57 -11.17 8.35
N CYS A 118 -1.34 -11.05 9.43
CA CYS A 118 -2.30 -9.98 9.60
C CYS A 118 -1.60 -8.71 10.07
N TYR A 119 -1.63 -7.65 9.26
CA TYR A 119 -1.18 -6.32 9.65
C TYR A 119 -2.38 -5.50 10.16
N GLY A 120 -2.32 -5.04 11.42
CA GLY A 120 -3.36 -4.20 12.02
C GLY A 120 -4.62 -4.96 12.51
N GLY A 121 -5.71 -4.21 12.73
CA GLY A 121 -6.98 -4.70 13.30
C GLY A 121 -8.05 -5.02 12.26
N GLY A 122 -7.70 -5.72 11.18
CA GLY A 122 -8.59 -5.96 10.05
C GLY A 122 -9.79 -6.86 10.35
N LEU A 123 -10.88 -6.66 9.59
CA LEU A 123 -12.03 -7.56 9.55
C LEU A 123 -11.71 -8.77 8.66
N TRP A 124 -10.85 -9.69 9.13
CA TRP A 124 -10.25 -10.74 8.30
C TRP A 124 -11.23 -11.66 7.56
N HIS A 125 -12.47 -11.78 8.03
CA HIS A 125 -13.49 -12.56 7.33
C HIS A 125 -13.95 -11.92 6.02
N THR A 126 -13.73 -10.61 5.80
CA THR A 126 -14.04 -9.93 4.54
C THR A 126 -13.01 -10.20 3.46
N TRP A 127 -11.85 -10.74 3.80
CA TRP A 127 -10.81 -11.17 2.86
C TRP A 127 -11.09 -12.55 2.25
N PHE A 128 -12.26 -13.13 2.56
CA PHE A 128 -12.73 -14.40 2.02
C PHE A 128 -14.07 -14.25 1.34
N ASP A 129 -14.26 -14.99 0.26
CA ASP A 129 -15.58 -15.27 -0.31
C ASP A 129 -16.22 -16.47 0.41
N ARG A 130 -16.72 -16.22 1.64
CA ARG A 130 -17.48 -17.18 2.45
C ARG A 130 -18.91 -16.67 2.64
N ASP A 131 -19.87 -17.58 2.69
CA ASP A 131 -21.28 -17.24 2.93
C ASP A 131 -21.48 -16.60 4.32
N LEU A 132 -22.49 -15.73 4.43
CA LEU A 132 -22.76 -14.93 5.64
C LEU A 132 -23.03 -15.79 6.88
N ASP A 133 -23.72 -16.93 6.72
CA ASP A 133 -24.04 -17.85 7.82
C ASP A 133 -22.77 -18.55 8.35
N GLU A 134 -21.78 -18.81 7.48
CA GLU A 134 -20.48 -19.32 7.90
C GLU A 134 -19.67 -18.23 8.61
N ARG A 135 -19.67 -16.98 8.11
CA ARG A 135 -18.88 -15.87 8.69
C ARG A 135 -19.25 -15.54 10.14
N ALA A 136 -20.52 -15.70 10.53
CA ALA A 136 -20.99 -15.40 11.89
C ALA A 136 -20.51 -16.40 12.95
N ALA A 137 -20.34 -17.67 12.59
CA ALA A 137 -19.86 -18.74 13.47
C ALA A 137 -18.36 -19.04 13.30
N PHE A 138 -17.74 -18.57 12.21
CA PHE A 138 -16.38 -18.91 11.85
C PHE A 138 -15.35 -17.98 12.49
N ARG A 139 -14.60 -18.53 13.45
CA ARG A 139 -13.37 -17.91 13.93
C ARG A 139 -12.26 -18.18 12.91
N VAL A 140 -11.92 -17.16 12.11
CA VAL A 140 -10.81 -17.22 11.13
C VAL A 140 -9.53 -17.66 11.85
N ASN A 141 -9.00 -18.82 11.46
CA ASN A 141 -7.61 -19.18 11.77
C ASN A 141 -6.71 -18.38 10.83
N LYS A 142 -5.98 -17.43 11.40
CA LYS A 142 -5.15 -16.50 10.64
C LYS A 142 -3.97 -17.17 9.93
N GLU A 143 -3.53 -18.33 10.42
CA GLU A 143 -2.38 -19.03 9.87
C GLU A 143 -2.76 -19.92 8.68
N ASP A 144 -3.90 -20.61 8.80
CA ASP A 144 -4.26 -21.66 7.85
C ASP A 144 -5.29 -21.19 6.82
N HIS A 145 -6.18 -20.27 7.21
CA HIS A 145 -7.26 -19.87 6.31
C HIS A 145 -6.83 -18.75 5.38
N LEU A 146 -6.01 -17.78 5.80
CA LEU A 146 -5.73 -16.56 5.04
C LEU A 146 -4.72 -16.72 3.90
N GLN A 147 -4.32 -17.95 3.57
CA GLN A 147 -3.25 -18.23 2.63
C GLN A 147 -3.72 -17.99 1.18
N PRO A 148 -3.22 -16.94 0.48
CA PRO A 148 -3.57 -16.72 -0.91
C PRO A 148 -3.03 -17.84 -1.80
N ILE A 149 -3.77 -18.15 -2.85
CA ILE A 149 -3.33 -19.05 -3.92
C ILE A 149 -2.75 -18.18 -5.04
N ILE A 150 -1.51 -18.46 -5.44
CA ILE A 150 -0.84 -17.72 -6.53
C ILE A 150 -0.75 -18.53 -7.83
N GLY A 151 -1.10 -19.82 -7.78
CA GLY A 151 -1.17 -20.66 -8.97
C GLY A 151 -1.39 -22.13 -8.65
N THR A 152 -1.34 -22.94 -9.70
CA THR A 152 -1.47 -24.41 -9.64
C THR A 152 -0.16 -25.04 -10.10
N LYS A 153 0.35 -26.01 -9.33
CA LYS A 153 1.67 -26.63 -9.55
C LYS A 153 1.82 -27.20 -10.96
N SER A 154 0.80 -27.91 -11.46
CA SER A 154 0.82 -28.51 -12.79
C SER A 154 1.01 -27.51 -13.94
N VAL A 155 0.58 -26.25 -13.75
CA VAL A 155 0.77 -25.17 -14.74
C VAL A 155 2.17 -24.55 -14.60
N LEU A 156 2.66 -24.43 -13.36
CA LEU A 156 3.92 -23.74 -13.04
C LEU A 156 5.15 -24.63 -13.24
N GLU A 157 5.00 -25.96 -13.25
CA GLU A 157 6.11 -26.91 -13.47
C GLU A 157 6.64 -26.95 -14.91
N GLU A 158 5.95 -26.36 -15.88
CA GLU A 158 6.38 -26.32 -17.29
C GLU A 158 7.50 -25.30 -17.57
N GLU A 159 7.78 -24.37 -16.65
CA GLU A 159 8.78 -23.31 -16.82
C GLU A 159 10.10 -23.65 -16.07
N ALA A 160 11.23 -23.52 -16.76
CA ALA A 160 12.54 -23.96 -16.29
C ALA A 160 12.94 -23.27 -14.97
N LYS A 161 13.11 -24.06 -13.91
CA LYS A 161 13.44 -23.59 -12.56
C LYS A 161 14.92 -23.20 -12.47
N GLU A 162 15.21 -21.91 -12.34
CA GLU A 162 16.49 -21.47 -11.78
C GLU A 162 16.61 -22.01 -10.34
N GLN A 163 17.67 -22.75 -10.05
CA GLN A 163 17.92 -23.28 -8.71
C GLN A 163 18.38 -22.15 -7.78
N LEU A 164 17.42 -21.44 -7.20
CA LEU A 164 17.61 -20.51 -6.10
C LEU A 164 17.75 -21.34 -4.81
N GLN A 165 18.96 -21.79 -4.49
CA GLN A 165 19.26 -22.57 -3.29
C GLN A 165 20.38 -21.92 -2.49
N ASP A 166 20.20 -20.66 -2.10
CA ASP A 166 21.12 -20.01 -1.15
C ASP A 166 20.37 -19.11 -0.15
N GLY A 167 20.63 -19.35 1.14
CA GLY A 167 20.09 -18.59 2.27
C GLY A 167 18.57 -18.41 2.24
N TRP A 168 18.11 -17.17 2.36
CA TRP A 168 16.70 -16.81 2.56
C TRP A 168 15.76 -17.23 1.42
N THR A 169 16.28 -17.45 0.21
CA THR A 169 15.51 -17.86 -0.98
C THR A 169 14.90 -19.26 -0.83
N GLU A 170 15.49 -20.12 0.02
CA GLU A 170 14.97 -21.46 0.32
C GLU A 170 13.58 -21.43 0.96
N PHE A 171 13.26 -20.32 1.63
CA PHE A 171 11.99 -20.10 2.32
C PHE A 171 10.94 -19.39 1.47
N GLN A 172 11.21 -19.16 0.18
CA GLN A 172 10.27 -18.53 -0.74
C GLN A 172 9.76 -19.52 -1.79
N GLU A 173 8.57 -19.25 -2.33
CA GLU A 173 8.11 -19.92 -3.53
C GLU A 173 8.91 -19.40 -4.74
N PRO A 174 9.57 -20.28 -5.53
CA PRO A 174 10.33 -19.86 -6.71
C PRO A 174 9.49 -19.05 -7.70
N GLU A 175 8.21 -19.38 -7.84
CA GLU A 175 7.29 -18.72 -8.75
C GLU A 175 6.95 -17.30 -8.31
N LEU A 176 6.91 -17.03 -6.99
CA LEU A 176 6.79 -15.67 -6.48
C LEU A 176 8.05 -14.86 -6.81
N LEU A 177 9.24 -15.42 -6.59
CA LEU A 177 10.50 -14.75 -6.93
C LEU A 177 10.62 -14.51 -8.44
N SER A 178 10.18 -15.47 -9.27
CA SER A 178 10.13 -15.32 -10.72
C SER A 178 9.23 -14.15 -11.12
N LEU A 179 8.01 -14.08 -10.56
CA LEU A 179 7.07 -12.99 -10.83
C LEU A 179 7.65 -11.61 -10.47
N ILE A 180 8.26 -11.48 -9.28
CA ILE A 180 8.90 -10.24 -8.85
C ILE A 180 10.08 -9.90 -9.77
N SER A 181 10.91 -10.89 -10.12
CA SER A 181 12.09 -10.69 -10.96
C SER A 181 11.71 -10.21 -12.37
N ALA A 182 10.65 -10.76 -12.94
CA ALA A 182 10.11 -10.38 -14.24
C ALA A 182 9.55 -8.95 -14.21
N GLU A 183 8.79 -8.59 -13.17
CA GLU A 183 8.22 -7.24 -13.01
C GLU A 183 9.31 -6.17 -12.85
N LEU A 184 10.36 -6.48 -12.08
CA LEU A 184 11.47 -5.56 -11.83
C LEU A 184 12.53 -5.56 -12.94
N GLY A 185 12.52 -6.55 -13.85
CA GLY A 185 13.56 -6.72 -14.87
C GLY A 185 14.94 -7.04 -14.29
N VAL A 186 14.99 -7.75 -13.16
CA VAL A 186 16.23 -8.16 -12.48
C VAL A 186 16.30 -9.68 -12.39
N GLU A 187 17.50 -10.25 -12.15
CA GLU A 187 17.62 -11.68 -11.87
C GLU A 187 17.04 -12.00 -10.48
N ALA A 188 16.39 -13.16 -10.30
CA ALA A 188 15.77 -13.53 -9.02
C ALA A 188 16.80 -13.59 -7.86
N LYS A 189 18.05 -13.95 -8.15
CA LYS A 189 19.17 -13.94 -7.20
C LYS A 189 19.54 -12.53 -6.68
N CYS A 190 19.12 -11.47 -7.36
CA CYS A 190 19.35 -10.08 -6.95
C CYS A 190 18.32 -9.59 -5.92
N ILE A 191 17.24 -10.34 -5.71
CA ILE A 191 16.26 -10.04 -4.66
C ILE A 191 16.89 -10.41 -3.32
N VAL A 192 16.89 -9.47 -2.38
CA VAL A 192 17.47 -9.65 -1.03
C VAL A 192 16.38 -9.84 0.03
N ASP A 193 15.26 -9.14 -0.13
CA ASP A 193 14.08 -9.22 0.73
C ASP A 193 12.88 -8.55 0.01
N PHE A 194 11.69 -8.67 0.57
CA PHE A 194 10.50 -7.94 0.12
C PHE A 194 9.54 -7.62 1.27
N ASP A 195 8.77 -6.54 1.13
CA ASP A 195 7.61 -6.22 1.98
C ASP A 195 6.39 -6.08 1.08
N LEU A 196 5.62 -7.17 0.95
CA LEU A 196 4.50 -7.26 0.03
C LEU A 196 3.18 -7.25 0.79
N CYS A 197 2.35 -6.25 0.50
CA CYS A 197 0.98 -6.15 1.00
C CYS A 197 0.02 -6.72 -0.05
N LEU A 198 -0.85 -7.64 0.36
CA LEU A 198 -2.00 -8.01 -0.46
C LEU A 198 -3.04 -6.91 -0.41
N PHE A 199 -3.77 -6.76 -1.50
CA PHE A 199 -4.86 -5.82 -1.63
C PHE A 199 -5.93 -6.38 -2.58
N ASP A 200 -7.15 -5.85 -2.46
CA ASP A 200 -8.23 -6.16 -3.38
C ASP A 200 -7.98 -5.50 -4.75
N MET A 201 -8.07 -6.30 -5.81
CA MET A 201 -7.91 -5.87 -7.19
C MET A 201 -9.13 -5.12 -7.72
N GLN A 202 -10.27 -5.15 -7.03
CA GLN A 202 -11.44 -4.36 -7.39
C GLN A 202 -11.14 -2.85 -7.23
N PRO A 203 -11.25 -2.04 -8.30
CA PRO A 203 -11.00 -0.59 -8.22
C PRO A 203 -12.01 0.13 -7.32
N ALA A 204 -11.60 1.27 -6.77
CA ALA A 204 -12.51 2.17 -6.07
C ALA A 204 -13.59 2.70 -7.02
N ALA A 205 -14.83 2.81 -6.54
CA ALA A 205 -15.97 3.17 -7.37
C ALA A 205 -16.95 4.12 -6.68
N ILE A 206 -17.68 4.89 -7.50
CA ILE A 206 -18.88 5.61 -7.07
C ILE A 206 -20.06 4.64 -7.08
N ALA A 207 -20.82 4.62 -5.99
CA ALA A 207 -21.93 3.70 -5.78
C ALA A 207 -23.19 4.43 -5.28
N GLY A 208 -24.31 3.69 -5.23
CA GLY A 208 -25.63 4.22 -4.82
C GLY A 208 -26.48 4.67 -6.01
N ILE A 209 -27.81 4.63 -5.83
CA ILE A 209 -28.80 4.97 -6.88
C ILE A 209 -28.59 6.40 -7.40
N LYS A 210 -28.13 7.30 -6.53
CA LYS A 210 -27.87 8.71 -6.83
C LYS A 210 -26.37 9.02 -6.87
N SER A 211 -25.50 8.01 -6.97
CA SER A 211 -24.04 8.19 -6.94
C SER A 211 -23.55 8.89 -5.66
N GLU A 212 -24.21 8.61 -4.54
CA GLU A 212 -23.99 9.29 -3.26
C GLU A 212 -22.90 8.64 -2.37
N PHE A 213 -22.37 7.47 -2.75
CA PHE A 213 -21.38 6.74 -1.98
C PHE A 213 -20.06 6.52 -2.74
N VAL A 214 -18.98 6.38 -1.97
CA VAL A 214 -17.68 5.87 -2.45
C VAL A 214 -17.47 4.49 -1.85
N HIS A 215 -17.15 3.50 -2.68
CA HIS A 215 -16.81 2.15 -2.28
C HIS A 215 -15.34 1.88 -2.62
N SER A 216 -14.53 1.56 -1.60
CA SER A 216 -13.12 1.24 -1.77
C SER A 216 -12.57 0.56 -0.52
N GLY A 217 -11.58 -0.30 -0.70
CA GLY A 217 -10.64 -0.62 0.38
C GLY A 217 -9.84 0.62 0.79
N ARG A 218 -9.29 0.62 2.00
CA ARG A 218 -8.31 1.63 2.48
C ARG A 218 -8.86 3.06 2.61
N LEU A 219 -10.18 3.24 2.62
CA LEU A 219 -10.79 4.54 2.98
C LEU A 219 -10.24 5.04 4.32
N ASP A 220 -10.13 4.14 5.29
CA ASP A 220 -9.33 4.32 6.50
C ASP A 220 -7.83 4.07 6.19
N ASN A 221 -6.97 5.09 6.11
CA ASN A 221 -7.24 6.52 6.25
C ASN A 221 -6.87 7.33 5.02
N LEU A 222 -6.79 6.68 3.85
CA LEU A 222 -6.41 7.35 2.61
C LEU A 222 -7.46 8.35 2.13
N ALA A 223 -8.70 8.27 2.61
CA ALA A 223 -9.77 9.23 2.28
C ALA A 223 -9.63 10.60 2.99
N THR A 224 -8.73 10.72 3.96
CA THR A 224 -8.47 11.99 4.67
C THR A 224 -7.60 12.97 3.86
N TRP A 225 -6.97 12.50 2.77
CA TRP A 225 -6.02 13.25 1.95
C TRP A 225 -6.63 13.92 0.71
#